data_AF-A0AAX0Q9J2-F1
#
_entry.id   AF-A0AAX0Q9J2-F1
#
_cell.length_a   1.000
_cell.length_b   1.000
_cell.length_c   1.000
_cell.angle_alpha   90.00
_cell.angle_beta   90.00
_cell.angle_gamma   90.00
#
_symmetry.space_group_name_H-M   'P 1'
#
loop_
_entity.id
_entity.type
_entity.pdbx_description
1 polymer ?
#
loop_
_entity_poly.entity_id
_entity_poly.type
_entity_poly.pdbx_seq_one_letter_code
_entity_poly.pdbx_strand_id
1 'polypeptide(L)'
;MLAIGCCPLDFFADRQENIYLNVRKYIDSFMAETPEGIPASLQCSGVIPPFVSEERAREIARMWLESDTKPLIPAEKIRFGKAVMLYYPFWKYTREDGCNEVVVYRPACGTLLSGLQNMQRENSSVVPVPQDAAILPATVFAGVYYPELHGIARAEELIGIPLWLISYKVKNSIYMVEVDAGSGRVYDEWHPIKEPVNWRKTALIACIPVMILSLTAVYFSPWLFLLVAGLLIFFLYQSEMLGMISLKRKEGKDGA
;
A
#
# COMPACT_ATOMS: atom_id res chain seq x y z
N MET A 1 -16.74 28.07 35.24
CA MET A 1 -15.48 27.50 35.75
C MET A 1 -15.89 26.21 36.46
N LEU A 2 -15.75 25.00 35.92
CA LEU A 2 -14.60 24.34 35.31
C LEU A 2 -14.97 23.63 34.00
N ALA A 3 -14.03 23.65 33.06
CA ALA A 3 -13.99 22.81 31.88
C ALA A 3 -13.51 21.41 32.26
N ILE A 4 -14.23 20.36 31.84
CA ILE A 4 -13.70 19.01 31.75
C ILE A 4 -13.21 18.83 30.32
N GLY A 5 -11.91 19.02 30.14
CA GLY A 5 -11.23 18.73 28.89
C GLY A 5 -11.12 17.23 28.70
N CYS A 6 -11.95 16.65 27.83
CA CYS A 6 -11.68 15.34 27.26
C CYS A 6 -10.49 15.46 26.31
N CYS A 7 -9.36 14.90 26.72
CA CYS A 7 -8.14 14.81 25.95
C CYS A 7 -8.38 13.86 24.74
N PRO A 8 -8.06 14.27 23.49
CA PRO A 8 -8.24 13.40 22.31
C PRO A 8 -7.18 12.27 22.21
N LEU A 9 -6.33 12.10 23.22
CA LEU A 9 -5.29 11.08 23.28
C LEU A 9 -5.83 9.71 23.74
N ASP A 10 -6.81 9.68 24.65
CA ASP A 10 -7.30 8.42 25.24
C ASP A 10 -8.10 7.57 24.23
N PHE A 11 -8.81 8.22 23.30
CA PHE A 11 -9.55 7.52 22.24
C PHE A 11 -8.64 6.85 21.20
N PHE A 12 -7.38 7.27 21.09
CA PHE A 12 -6.40 6.69 20.18
C PHE A 12 -5.72 5.45 20.78
N ALA A 13 -5.51 5.44 22.11
CA ALA A 13 -4.94 4.30 22.82
C ALA A 13 -5.88 3.08 22.82
N ASP A 14 -7.17 3.30 23.11
CA ASP A 14 -8.21 2.26 23.17
C ASP A 14 -8.44 1.57 21.80
N ARG A 15 -8.28 2.31 20.69
CA ARG A 15 -8.33 1.74 19.33
C ARG A 15 -7.04 1.05 18.90
N GLN A 16 -5.88 1.40 19.45
CA GLN A 16 -4.63 0.71 19.16
C GLN A 16 -4.59 -0.66 19.81
N GLU A 17 -5.08 -0.78 21.05
CA GLU A 17 -5.29 -2.08 21.71
C GLU A 17 -6.20 -2.98 20.87
N ASN A 18 -7.20 -2.38 20.22
CA ASN A 18 -8.09 -3.06 19.27
C ASN A 18 -7.36 -3.57 18.01
N ILE A 19 -6.31 -2.92 17.51
CA ILE A 19 -5.51 -3.43 16.37
C ILE A 19 -4.70 -4.65 16.81
N TYR A 20 -4.06 -4.60 17.99
CA TYR A 20 -3.35 -5.76 18.55
C TYR A 20 -4.32 -6.92 18.83
N LEU A 21 -5.49 -6.63 19.37
CA LEU A 21 -6.56 -7.60 19.58
C LEU A 21 -7.08 -8.14 18.26
N ASN A 22 -7.19 -7.34 17.20
CA ASN A 22 -7.65 -7.81 15.88
C ASN A 22 -6.57 -8.61 15.16
N VAL A 23 -5.29 -8.26 15.25
CA VAL A 23 -4.18 -9.08 14.74
C VAL A 23 -4.10 -10.40 15.50
N ARG A 24 -4.21 -10.35 16.84
CA ARG A 24 -4.25 -11.55 17.68
C ARG A 24 -5.49 -12.40 17.39
N LYS A 25 -6.67 -11.79 17.22
CA LYS A 25 -7.92 -12.47 16.88
C LYS A 25 -7.90 -13.01 15.45
N TYR A 26 -7.18 -12.36 14.52
CA TYR A 26 -6.93 -12.85 13.17
C TYR A 26 -6.00 -14.07 13.19
N ILE A 27 -4.92 -14.02 13.98
CA ILE A 27 -4.04 -15.17 14.25
C ILE A 27 -4.84 -16.29 14.93
N ASP A 28 -5.60 -16.00 15.98
CA ASP A 28 -6.40 -16.96 16.72
C ASP A 28 -7.54 -17.54 15.88
N SER A 29 -8.17 -16.78 14.97
CA SER A 29 -9.18 -17.32 14.05
C SER A 29 -8.57 -18.26 13.01
N PHE A 30 -7.36 -17.97 12.52
CA PHE A 30 -6.61 -18.89 11.67
C PHE A 30 -6.14 -20.14 12.42
N MET A 31 -5.83 -20.01 13.71
CA MET A 31 -5.43 -21.14 14.57
C MET A 31 -6.65 -21.98 15.02
N ALA A 32 -7.82 -21.37 15.18
CA ALA A 32 -9.06 -22.03 15.63
C ALA A 32 -9.74 -22.87 14.54
N GLU A 33 -9.50 -22.57 13.26
CA GLU A 33 -9.93 -23.39 12.11
C GLU A 33 -8.86 -24.42 11.73
N THR A 34 -8.35 -25.18 12.70
CA THR A 34 -7.50 -26.35 12.43
C THR A 34 -8.32 -27.64 12.50
N PRO A 35 -8.98 -28.08 11.40
CA PRO A 35 -9.54 -29.42 11.34
C PRO A 35 -8.40 -30.43 11.35
N GLU A 36 -8.58 -31.50 12.13
CA GLU A 36 -7.66 -32.64 12.26
C GLU A 36 -7.17 -33.12 10.89
N GLY A 37 -5.97 -32.71 10.46
CA GLY A 37 -5.41 -33.16 9.18
C GLY A 37 -4.41 -32.26 8.46
N ILE A 38 -4.19 -31.00 8.86
CA ILE A 38 -3.14 -30.15 8.28
C ILE A 38 -1.85 -30.29 9.11
N PRO A 39 -0.68 -30.54 8.49
CA PRO A 39 0.59 -30.70 9.20
C PRO A 39 0.91 -29.44 10.01
N ALA A 40 1.65 -29.61 11.13
CA ALA A 40 2.08 -28.55 12.03
C ALA A 40 2.43 -27.25 11.28
N SER A 41 2.00 -26.10 11.84
CA SER A 41 2.28 -24.77 11.27
C SER A 41 3.73 -24.72 10.81
N LEU A 42 3.96 -24.52 9.52
CA LEU A 42 5.31 -24.49 8.96
C LEU A 42 6.11 -23.43 9.72
N GLN A 43 7.13 -23.86 10.45
CA GLN A 43 7.94 -22.97 11.28
C GLN A 43 9.06 -22.37 10.44
N CYS A 44 9.28 -21.07 10.58
CA CYS A 44 10.44 -20.42 9.97
C CYS A 44 11.73 -21.00 10.56
N SER A 45 12.67 -21.38 9.69
CA SER A 45 14.02 -21.81 10.09
C SER A 45 14.84 -20.67 10.70
N GLY A 46 14.49 -19.42 10.37
CA GLY A 46 15.07 -18.23 10.94
C GLY A 46 14.38 -16.96 10.45
N VAL A 47 14.91 -15.81 10.84
CA VAL A 47 14.42 -14.50 10.40
C VAL A 47 15.54 -13.67 9.80
N ILE A 48 15.18 -12.71 8.95
CA ILE A 48 16.10 -11.64 8.57
C ILE A 48 16.16 -10.64 9.71
N PRO A 49 17.36 -10.21 10.17
CA PRO A 49 17.45 -9.23 11.23
C PRO A 49 16.92 -7.87 10.75
N PRO A 50 16.13 -7.15 11.58
CA PRO A 50 15.72 -5.79 11.26
C PRO A 50 16.96 -4.86 11.31
N PHE A 51 17.12 -4.06 10.26
CA PHE A 51 18.15 -3.02 10.17
C PHE A 51 17.59 -1.62 10.45
N VAL A 52 16.30 -1.41 10.15
CA VAL A 52 15.59 -0.14 10.28
C VAL A 52 14.88 -0.09 11.63
N SER A 53 15.18 0.92 12.45
CA SER A 53 14.48 1.17 13.72
C SER A 53 13.06 1.69 13.49
N GLU A 54 12.24 1.65 14.54
CA GLU A 54 10.87 2.18 14.49
C GLU A 54 10.83 3.66 14.08
N GLU A 55 11.71 4.49 14.63
CA GLU A 55 11.77 5.93 14.32
C GLU A 55 12.11 6.16 12.85
N ARG A 56 13.08 5.39 12.34
CA ARG A 56 13.50 5.48 10.94
C ARG A 56 12.42 4.95 10.00
N ALA A 57 11.70 3.89 10.36
CA ALA A 57 10.59 3.38 9.59
C ALA A 57 9.46 4.41 9.48
N ARG A 58 9.15 5.14 10.56
CA ARG A 58 8.19 6.25 10.55
C ARG A 58 8.65 7.41 9.68
N GLU A 59 9.93 7.72 9.67
CA GLU A 59 10.50 8.75 8.80
C GLU A 59 10.41 8.35 7.32
N ILE A 60 10.75 7.11 6.98
CA ILE A 60 10.59 6.55 5.64
C ILE A 60 9.12 6.62 5.20
N ALA A 61 8.19 6.21 6.07
CA ALA A 61 6.77 6.31 5.81
C ALA A 61 6.30 7.76 5.57
N ARG A 62 6.85 8.73 6.31
CA ARG A 62 6.57 10.16 6.11
C ARG A 62 7.08 10.65 4.77
N MET A 63 8.36 10.41 4.45
CA MET A 63 8.95 10.78 3.15
C MET A 63 8.18 10.16 1.99
N TRP A 64 7.75 8.91 2.16
CA TRP A 64 6.97 8.19 1.18
C TRP A 64 5.57 8.83 0.97
N LEU A 65 4.89 9.27 2.05
CA LEU A 65 3.61 9.99 1.97
C LEU A 65 3.73 11.39 1.35
N GLU A 66 4.90 12.02 1.48
CA GLU A 66 5.21 13.34 0.91
C GLU A 66 5.66 13.27 -0.55
N SER A 67 5.91 12.08 -1.09
CA SER A 67 6.38 11.92 -2.47
C SER A 67 5.34 12.36 -3.51
N ASP A 68 5.82 13.00 -4.59
CA ASP A 68 4.99 13.58 -5.66
C ASP A 68 4.12 12.58 -6.43
N THR A 69 4.40 11.28 -6.27
CA THR A 69 3.66 10.19 -6.91
C THR A 69 2.37 9.81 -6.18
N LYS A 70 2.16 10.32 -4.96
CA LYS A 70 1.04 9.98 -4.09
C LYS A 70 0.24 11.27 -3.77
N PRO A 71 -1.04 11.17 -3.38
CA PRO A 71 -1.86 12.36 -3.17
C PRO A 71 -1.23 13.24 -2.10
N LEU A 72 -0.94 14.50 -2.44
CA LEU A 72 -0.47 15.54 -1.53
C LEU A 72 -1.44 15.67 -0.35
N ILE A 73 -1.17 14.92 0.72
CA ILE A 73 -1.83 15.06 2.01
C ILE A 73 -0.93 16.02 2.78
N PRO A 74 -1.41 17.22 3.16
CA PRO A 74 -0.62 18.13 3.98
C PRO A 74 -0.13 17.39 5.21
N ALA A 75 1.19 17.42 5.46
CA ALA A 75 1.82 16.68 6.57
C ALA A 75 1.14 16.95 7.92
N GLU A 76 0.66 18.18 8.12
CA GLU A 76 -0.10 18.64 9.30
C GLU A 76 -1.40 17.84 9.58
N LYS A 77 -1.95 17.17 8.56
CA LYS A 77 -3.18 16.36 8.66
C LYS A 77 -2.92 14.88 8.87
N ILE A 78 -1.66 14.46 8.86
CA ILE A 78 -1.25 13.08 9.05
C ILE A 78 -0.89 12.89 10.52
N ARG A 79 -1.59 11.96 11.19
CA ARG A 79 -1.23 11.53 12.54
C ARG A 79 -0.78 10.09 12.50
N PHE A 80 0.52 9.87 12.70
CA PHE A 80 1.07 8.53 12.84
C PHE A 80 0.67 7.92 14.19
N GLY A 81 0.26 6.66 14.17
CA GLY A 81 0.03 5.84 15.33
C GLY A 81 1.28 5.06 15.73
N LYS A 82 1.07 3.96 16.47
CA LYS A 82 2.12 3.02 16.86
C LYS A 82 2.57 2.20 15.66
N ALA A 83 3.87 1.90 15.59
CA ALA A 83 4.41 0.92 14.68
C ALA A 83 4.47 -0.45 15.37
N VAL A 84 4.17 -1.50 14.63
CA VAL A 84 4.25 -2.88 15.14
C VAL A 84 5.18 -3.66 14.23
N MET A 85 6.15 -4.35 14.81
CA MET A 85 7.02 -5.26 14.06
C MET A 85 6.34 -6.61 13.94
N LEU A 86 6.28 -7.12 12.71
CA LEU A 86 5.73 -8.43 12.37
C LEU A 86 6.67 -9.12 11.40
N TYR A 87 6.82 -10.43 11.52
CA TYR A 87 7.60 -11.23 10.58
C TYR A 87 6.67 -11.93 9.60
N TYR A 88 6.80 -11.59 8.33
CA TYR A 88 6.06 -12.20 7.25
C TYR A 88 6.80 -13.43 6.75
N PRO A 89 6.18 -14.62 6.67
CA PRO A 89 6.87 -15.84 6.26
C PRO A 89 7.05 -15.86 4.74
N PHE A 90 8.27 -16.19 4.29
CA PHE A 90 8.67 -16.28 2.90
C PHE A 90 9.48 -17.56 2.65
N TRP A 91 9.19 -18.22 1.54
CA TRP A 91 10.07 -19.23 0.96
C TRP A 91 11.23 -18.55 0.26
N LYS A 92 12.45 -18.87 0.68
CA LYS A 92 13.70 -18.53 0.03
C LYS A 92 14.16 -19.74 -0.78
N TYR A 93 14.17 -19.62 -2.10
CA TYR A 93 14.69 -20.63 -3.00
C TYR A 93 16.05 -20.21 -3.51
N THR A 94 17.05 -21.04 -3.31
CA THR A 94 18.35 -20.92 -3.95
C THR A 94 18.41 -21.88 -5.12
N ARG A 95 18.66 -21.36 -6.32
CA ARG A 95 18.71 -22.14 -7.56
C ARG A 95 19.95 -21.78 -8.37
N GLU A 96 20.36 -22.69 -9.23
CA GLU A 96 21.46 -22.47 -10.17
C GLU A 96 20.91 -22.39 -11.59
N ASP A 97 21.18 -21.29 -12.28
CA ASP A 97 20.82 -21.06 -13.67
C ASP A 97 22.07 -20.76 -14.50
N GLY A 98 22.43 -21.71 -15.38
CA GLY A 98 23.51 -21.60 -16.37
C GLY A 98 24.95 -21.45 -15.85
N CYS A 99 25.17 -21.21 -14.55
CA CYS A 99 26.42 -21.09 -13.75
C CYS A 99 26.25 -20.04 -12.63
N ASN A 100 25.13 -19.31 -12.60
CA ASN A 100 24.86 -18.27 -11.59
C ASN A 100 23.92 -18.79 -10.50
N GLU A 101 24.22 -18.44 -9.25
CA GLU A 101 23.31 -18.67 -8.12
C GLU A 101 22.26 -17.56 -8.09
N VAL A 102 20.99 -17.96 -8.14
CA VAL A 102 19.83 -17.06 -8.14
C VAL A 102 18.99 -17.36 -6.90
N VAL A 103 18.70 -16.31 -6.12
CA VAL A 103 17.83 -16.40 -4.95
C VAL A 103 16.47 -15.78 -5.28
N VAL A 104 15.41 -16.55 -5.08
CA VAL A 104 14.02 -16.13 -5.33
C VAL A 104 13.23 -16.21 -4.04
N TYR A 105 12.51 -15.15 -3.71
CA TYR A 105 11.61 -15.10 -2.56
C TYR A 105 10.15 -15.20 -3.02
N ARG A 106 9.36 -16.01 -2.31
CA ARG A 106 7.91 -16.15 -2.51
C ARG A 106 7.17 -16.14 -1.17
N PRO A 107 6.01 -15.49 -1.08
CA PRO A 107 5.27 -15.42 0.17
C PRO A 107 4.79 -16.80 0.59
N ALA A 108 4.90 -17.14 1.88
CA ALA A 108 4.37 -18.38 2.42
C ALA A 108 3.01 -18.17 3.13
N CYS A 109 2.44 -16.98 3.04
CA CYS A 109 1.13 -16.61 3.56
C CYS A 109 0.41 -15.75 2.52
N GLY A 110 -0.92 -15.82 2.47
CA GLY A 110 -1.74 -14.99 1.59
C GLY A 110 -1.56 -13.51 1.91
N THR A 111 -1.20 -12.71 0.90
CA THR A 111 -0.97 -11.28 1.04
C THR A 111 -1.72 -10.49 -0.03
N LEU A 112 -2.34 -9.38 0.36
CA LEU A 112 -2.91 -8.38 -0.56
C LEU A 112 -1.90 -7.26 -0.87
N LEU A 113 -0.68 -7.34 -0.31
CA LEU A 113 0.40 -6.39 -0.48
C LEU A 113 0.96 -6.44 -1.89
N SER A 114 0.62 -5.42 -2.68
CA SER A 114 1.23 -5.19 -3.97
C SER A 114 2.74 -5.02 -3.79
N GLY A 115 3.52 -5.76 -4.58
CA GLY A 115 4.99 -5.74 -4.53
C GLY A 115 5.62 -6.74 -3.55
N LEU A 116 4.92 -7.19 -2.50
CA LEU A 116 5.46 -8.21 -1.58
C LEU A 116 5.51 -9.60 -2.24
N GLN A 117 4.60 -9.86 -3.19
CA GLN A 117 4.53 -11.12 -3.95
C GLN A 117 5.77 -11.37 -4.82
N ASN A 118 6.41 -10.30 -5.31
CA ASN A 118 7.58 -10.34 -6.18
C ASN A 118 8.77 -9.63 -5.53
N MET A 119 9.00 -9.90 -4.24
CA MET A 119 10.10 -9.30 -3.51
C MET A 119 11.44 -9.71 -4.12
N GLN A 120 12.16 -8.73 -4.68
CA GLN A 120 13.54 -8.87 -5.09
C GLN A 120 14.45 -8.36 -3.98
N ARG A 121 15.24 -9.26 -3.40
CA ARG A 121 16.14 -8.97 -2.29
C ARG A 121 17.47 -9.67 -2.52
N GLU A 122 18.55 -9.01 -2.15
CA GLU A 122 19.88 -9.63 -2.11
C GLU A 122 19.93 -10.70 -1.01
N ASN A 123 20.85 -11.66 -1.16
CA ASN A 123 21.01 -12.75 -0.20
C ASN A 123 21.38 -12.18 1.18
N SER A 124 20.39 -12.14 2.08
CA SER A 124 20.54 -11.58 3.42
C SER A 124 20.89 -12.71 4.41
N SER A 125 21.68 -12.40 5.43
CA SER A 125 21.95 -13.34 6.51
C SER A 125 20.67 -13.67 7.28
N VAL A 126 20.48 -14.95 7.58
CA VAL A 126 19.36 -15.45 8.37
C VAL A 126 19.86 -15.69 9.78
N VAL A 127 19.16 -15.15 10.77
CA VAL A 127 19.45 -15.31 12.20
C VAL A 127 18.38 -16.17 12.87
N PRO A 128 18.67 -16.79 14.03
CA PRO A 128 17.67 -17.52 14.79
C PRO A 128 16.46 -16.66 15.14
N VAL A 129 15.28 -17.28 15.16
CA VAL A 129 14.02 -16.62 15.50
C VAL A 129 14.07 -16.06 16.95
N PRO A 130 13.84 -14.76 17.18
CA PRO A 130 13.69 -14.19 18.52
C PRO A 130 12.50 -14.82 19.26
N GLN A 131 12.61 -15.01 20.58
CA GLN A 131 11.55 -15.64 21.38
C GLN A 131 10.23 -14.84 21.39
N ASP A 132 10.30 -13.53 21.20
CA ASP A 132 9.20 -12.57 21.18
C ASP A 132 8.77 -12.17 19.76
N ALA A 133 9.28 -12.85 18.73
CA ALA A 133 8.95 -12.54 17.35
C ALA A 133 7.49 -12.90 17.02
N ALA A 134 6.71 -11.89 16.62
CA ALA A 134 5.38 -12.09 16.07
C ALA A 134 5.49 -12.55 14.60
N ILE A 135 5.55 -13.86 14.37
CA ILE A 135 5.57 -14.45 13.03
C ILE A 135 4.15 -14.81 12.60
N LEU A 136 3.76 -14.43 11.38
CA LEU A 136 2.50 -14.88 10.80
C LEU A 136 2.55 -16.37 10.43
N PRO A 137 1.44 -17.11 10.58
CA PRO A 137 1.41 -18.51 10.20
C PRO A 137 1.61 -18.67 8.68
N ALA A 138 2.53 -19.56 8.30
CA ALA A 138 2.70 -19.95 6.91
C ALA A 138 1.58 -20.93 6.50
N THR A 139 0.83 -20.54 5.47
CA THR A 139 -0.33 -21.28 4.94
C THR A 139 -0.10 -21.82 3.54
N VAL A 140 0.94 -21.35 2.83
CA VAL A 140 1.28 -21.75 1.47
C VAL A 140 2.53 -22.64 1.48
N PHE A 141 2.41 -23.83 0.89
CA PHE A 141 3.51 -24.79 0.78
C PHE A 141 4.50 -24.41 -0.34
N ALA A 142 5.77 -24.78 -0.14
CA ALA A 142 6.85 -24.48 -1.09
C ALA A 142 6.57 -25.02 -2.51
N GLY A 143 5.92 -26.18 -2.61
CA GLY A 143 5.67 -26.86 -3.89
C GLY A 143 4.76 -26.10 -4.85
N VAL A 144 3.96 -25.15 -4.35
CA VAL A 144 3.08 -24.32 -5.18
C VAL A 144 3.87 -23.51 -6.22
N TYR A 145 5.09 -23.08 -5.86
CA TYR A 145 5.90 -22.21 -6.70
C TYR A 145 6.82 -22.95 -7.67
N TYR A 146 6.99 -24.27 -7.54
CA TYR A 146 7.92 -25.04 -8.38
C TYR A 146 7.72 -24.89 -9.90
N PRO A 147 6.49 -24.80 -10.44
CA PRO A 147 6.29 -24.59 -11.88
C PRO A 147 6.85 -23.27 -12.42
N GLU A 148 6.98 -22.25 -11.57
CA GLU A 148 7.45 -20.91 -11.95
C GLU A 148 8.97 -20.73 -11.75
N LEU A 149 9.63 -21.70 -11.11
CA LEU A 149 11.03 -21.60 -10.71
C LEU A 149 11.94 -22.29 -11.74
N HIS A 150 12.75 -21.48 -12.42
CA HIS A 150 13.75 -21.95 -13.37
C HIS A 150 15.05 -22.38 -12.69
N GLY A 151 15.85 -23.21 -13.36
CA GLY A 151 17.15 -23.66 -12.87
C GLY A 151 17.09 -24.84 -11.88
N ILE A 152 18.27 -25.31 -11.49
CA ILE A 152 18.47 -26.48 -10.63
C ILE A 152 18.29 -26.07 -9.16
N ALA A 153 17.42 -26.76 -8.43
CA ALA A 153 17.19 -26.49 -7.01
C ALA A 153 18.44 -26.84 -6.18
N ARG A 154 18.91 -25.89 -5.36
CA ARG A 154 20.05 -26.08 -4.45
C ARG A 154 19.62 -26.09 -2.99
N ALA A 155 18.80 -25.13 -2.57
CA ALA A 155 18.26 -25.06 -1.22
C ALA A 155 16.87 -24.42 -1.22
N GLU A 156 16.07 -24.77 -0.22
CA GLU A 156 14.81 -24.10 0.10
C GLU A 156 14.69 -23.92 1.60
N GLU A 157 14.32 -22.72 2.04
CA GLU A 157 14.21 -22.38 3.46
C GLU A 157 12.98 -21.49 3.67
N LEU A 158 12.24 -21.72 4.76
CA LEU A 158 11.16 -20.84 5.20
C LEU A 158 11.72 -19.80 6.18
N ILE A 159 11.69 -18.52 5.82
CA ILE A 159 12.25 -17.45 6.64
C ILE A 159 11.22 -16.39 6.98
N GLY A 160 11.37 -15.73 8.13
CA GLY A 160 10.58 -14.55 8.49
C GLY A 160 11.25 -13.26 8.01
N ILE A 161 10.53 -12.44 7.24
CA ILE A 161 10.99 -11.12 6.81
C ILE A 161 10.36 -10.07 7.72
N PRO A 162 11.15 -9.21 8.40
CA PRO A 162 10.61 -8.23 9.33
C PRO A 162 9.98 -7.06 8.57
N LEU A 163 8.74 -6.76 8.90
CA LEU A 163 7.96 -5.63 8.38
C LEU A 163 7.49 -4.76 9.55
N TRP A 164 7.60 -3.44 9.37
CA TRP A 164 6.99 -2.45 10.23
C TRP A 164 5.61 -2.09 9.70
N LEU A 165 4.56 -2.44 10.45
CA LEU A 165 3.20 -2.02 10.17
C LEU A 165 2.94 -0.72 10.92
N ILE A 166 2.81 0.38 10.17
CA ILE A 166 2.64 1.72 10.73
C ILE A 166 1.22 2.19 10.41
N SER A 167 0.41 2.38 11.44
CA SER A 167 -0.91 2.99 11.30
C SER A 167 -0.79 4.50 11.15
N TYR A 168 -1.58 5.11 10.26
CA TYR A 168 -1.67 6.57 10.14
C TYR A 168 -3.11 7.00 9.88
N LYS A 169 -3.51 8.13 10.46
CA LYS A 169 -4.85 8.70 10.29
C LYS A 169 -4.80 9.92 9.39
N VAL A 170 -5.71 9.95 8.42
CA VAL A 170 -5.95 11.10 7.54
C VAL A 170 -7.43 11.44 7.61
N LYS A 171 -7.75 12.65 8.07
CA LYS A 171 -9.14 13.08 8.36
C LYS A 171 -9.82 12.13 9.36
N ASN A 172 -10.77 11.31 8.90
CA ASN A 172 -11.53 10.36 9.74
C ASN A 172 -11.27 8.89 9.38
N SER A 173 -10.35 8.63 8.44
CA SER A 173 -10.01 7.28 7.99
C SER A 173 -8.62 6.90 8.50
N ILE A 174 -8.47 5.63 8.88
CA ILE A 174 -7.21 5.04 9.31
C ILE A 174 -6.70 4.19 8.16
N TYR A 175 -5.42 4.37 7.86
CA TYR A 175 -4.70 3.65 6.83
C TYR A 175 -3.48 2.99 7.47
N MET A 176 -2.91 2.02 6.77
CA MET A 176 -1.70 1.33 7.16
C MET A 176 -0.67 1.47 6.05
N VAL A 177 0.58 1.62 6.45
CA VAL A 177 1.72 1.58 5.55
C VAL A 177 2.72 0.59 6.11
N GLU A 178 3.34 -0.15 5.21
CA GLU A 178 4.25 -1.22 5.57
C GLU A 178 5.64 -0.92 5.06
N VAL A 179 6.61 -1.02 5.96
CA VAL A 179 8.01 -0.74 5.66
C VAL A 179 8.84 -1.98 5.95
N ASP A 180 9.57 -2.47 4.95
CA ASP A 180 10.55 -3.54 5.12
C ASP A 180 11.60 -3.10 6.14
N ALA A 181 11.64 -3.75 7.30
CA ALA A 181 12.60 -3.40 8.34
C ALA A 181 14.03 -3.82 7.97
N GLY A 182 14.20 -4.72 7.01
CA GLY A 182 15.51 -5.15 6.55
C GLY A 182 16.06 -4.34 5.37
N SER A 183 15.21 -3.81 4.48
CA SER A 183 15.66 -3.04 3.30
C SER A 183 15.26 -1.56 3.30
N GLY A 184 14.31 -1.15 4.14
CA GLY A 184 13.74 0.19 4.17
C GLY A 184 12.80 0.51 3.01
N ARG A 185 12.44 -0.49 2.18
CA ARG A 185 11.45 -0.32 1.11
C ARG A 185 10.04 -0.24 1.68
N VAL A 186 9.20 0.57 1.05
CA VAL A 186 7.78 0.71 1.42
C VAL A 186 6.94 -0.09 0.42
N TYR A 187 6.06 -0.94 0.93
CA TYR A 187 5.09 -1.68 0.13
C TYR A 187 3.73 -0.98 0.18
N ASP A 188 3.12 -0.76 -0.98
CA ASP A 188 1.85 -0.05 -1.08
C ASP A 188 0.68 -1.04 -1.19
N GLU A 189 -0.06 -1.20 -0.09
CA GLU A 189 -1.31 -1.96 -0.15
C GLU A 189 -2.42 -1.06 -0.66
N TRP A 190 -2.85 -0.10 0.15
CA TRP A 190 -4.07 0.66 -0.08
C TRP A 190 -3.94 2.07 0.52
N HIS A 191 -3.63 3.03 -0.34
CA HIS A 191 -3.65 4.45 0.03
C HIS A 191 -4.98 5.05 -0.39
N PRO A 192 -5.44 6.15 0.23
CA PRO A 192 -6.60 6.87 -0.27
C PRO A 192 -6.34 7.22 -1.74
N ILE A 193 -6.97 6.48 -2.66
CA ILE A 193 -7.14 6.93 -4.03
C ILE A 193 -7.86 8.27 -3.87
N LYS A 194 -7.37 9.32 -4.56
CA LYS A 194 -8.20 10.52 -4.70
C LYS A 194 -9.53 10.01 -5.26
N GLU A 195 -10.59 9.95 -4.44
CA GLU A 195 -11.87 10.35 -5.00
C GLU A 195 -11.57 11.73 -5.54
N PRO A 196 -11.64 11.94 -6.87
CA PRO A 196 -11.45 13.28 -7.38
C PRO A 196 -12.51 14.08 -6.63
N VAL A 197 -12.09 15.01 -5.77
CA VAL A 197 -13.01 15.74 -4.86
C VAL A 197 -14.08 16.50 -5.67
N ASN A 198 -13.91 16.53 -6.99
CA ASN A 198 -14.83 17.09 -7.95
C ASN A 198 -15.37 16.08 -8.97
N TRP A 199 -15.16 14.75 -8.93
CA TRP A 199 -15.69 13.87 -9.99
C TRP A 199 -17.21 14.02 -10.13
N ARG A 200 -17.91 14.15 -9.00
CA ARG A 200 -19.35 14.36 -8.96
C ARG A 200 -19.74 15.74 -9.53
N LYS A 201 -18.91 16.77 -9.31
CA LYS A 201 -19.10 18.11 -9.89
C LYS A 201 -18.75 18.14 -11.37
N THR A 202 -17.63 17.55 -11.78
CA THR A 202 -17.16 17.44 -13.16
C THR A 202 -18.13 16.60 -13.99
N ALA A 203 -18.62 15.48 -13.45
CA ALA A 203 -19.64 14.67 -14.11
C ALA A 203 -20.95 15.47 -14.27
N LEU A 204 -21.38 16.21 -13.25
CA LEU A 204 -22.57 17.06 -13.33
C LEU A 204 -22.39 18.19 -14.36
N ILE A 205 -21.24 18.88 -14.33
CA ILE A 205 -20.88 19.96 -15.25
C ILE A 205 -20.73 19.45 -16.68
N ALA A 206 -20.26 18.21 -16.90
CA ALA A 206 -20.17 17.61 -18.22
C ALA A 206 -21.53 17.10 -18.72
N CYS A 207 -22.39 16.62 -17.81
CA CYS A 207 -23.70 16.07 -18.16
C CYS A 207 -24.68 17.15 -18.63
N ILE A 208 -24.68 18.34 -18.01
CA ILE A 208 -25.62 19.42 -18.34
C ILE A 208 -25.47 19.91 -19.81
N PRO A 209 -24.27 20.26 -20.33
CA PRO A 209 -24.07 20.66 -21.71
C PRO A 209 -24.44 19.55 -22.69
N VAL A 210 -24.09 18.28 -22.37
CA VAL A 210 -24.41 17.14 -23.23
C VAL A 210 -25.92 16.95 -23.34
N MET A 211 -26.67 17.05 -22.25
CA MET A 211 -28.13 16.96 -22.30
C MET A 211 -28.75 18.11 -23.11
N ILE A 212 -28.27 19.34 -22.94
CA ILE A 212 -28.75 20.51 -23.71
C ILE A 212 -28.44 20.34 -25.20
N LEU A 213 -27.24 19.86 -25.53
CA LEU A 213 -26.81 19.54 -26.89
C LEU A 213 -27.68 18.44 -27.52
N SER A 214 -27.97 17.36 -26.79
CA SER A 214 -28.84 16.29 -27.27
C SER A 214 -30.28 16.75 -27.52
N LEU A 215 -30.83 17.62 -26.65
CA LEU A 215 -32.15 18.22 -26.87
C LEU A 215 -32.17 19.14 -28.09
N THR A 216 -31.18 20.00 -28.25
CA THR A 216 -31.09 20.91 -29.41
C THR A 216 -30.89 20.17 -30.74
N ALA A 217 -30.16 19.04 -30.73
CA ALA A 217 -30.00 18.17 -31.90
C ALA A 217 -31.33 17.59 -32.40
N VAL A 218 -32.22 17.20 -31.47
CA VAL A 218 -33.52 16.60 -31.80
C VAL A 218 -34.52 17.65 -32.28
N TYR A 219 -34.53 18.85 -31.69
CA TYR A 219 -35.58 19.85 -31.92
C TYR A 219 -35.28 20.89 -33.01
N PHE A 220 -34.02 21.21 -33.30
CA PHE A 220 -33.69 22.32 -34.23
C PHE A 220 -33.10 21.85 -35.55
N SER A 221 -31.92 21.22 -35.54
CA SER A 221 -31.26 20.71 -36.75
C SER A 221 -29.97 19.96 -36.37
N PRO A 222 -29.66 18.81 -36.99
CA PRO A 222 -28.41 18.08 -36.76
C PRO A 222 -27.14 18.90 -37.04
N TRP A 223 -27.22 19.88 -37.94
CA TRP A 223 -26.09 20.72 -38.34
C TRP A 223 -25.70 21.75 -37.26
N LEU A 224 -26.69 22.28 -36.54
CA LEU A 224 -26.45 23.18 -35.40
C LEU A 224 -25.76 22.44 -34.25
N PHE A 225 -26.12 21.17 -34.03
CA PHE A 225 -25.47 20.32 -33.04
C PHE A 225 -23.98 20.16 -33.31
N LEU A 226 -23.59 19.86 -34.56
CA LEU A 226 -22.19 19.71 -34.94
C LEU A 226 -21.37 20.99 -34.71
N LEU A 227 -21.97 22.16 -34.99
CA LEU A 227 -21.32 23.45 -34.79
C LEU A 227 -21.10 23.75 -33.30
N VAL A 228 -22.10 23.54 -32.46
CA VAL A 228 -21.99 23.79 -31.00
C VAL A 228 -21.05 22.77 -30.34
N ALA A 229 -21.09 21.51 -30.75
CA ALA A 229 -20.16 20.48 -30.26
C ALA A 229 -18.70 20.81 -30.64
N GLY A 230 -18.45 21.26 -31.88
CA GLY A 230 -17.14 21.69 -32.32
C GLY A 230 -16.59 22.88 -31.51
N LEU A 231 -17.43 23.88 -31.22
CA LEU A 231 -17.06 25.00 -30.35
C LEU A 231 -16.72 24.56 -28.93
N LEU A 232 -17.51 23.65 -28.35
CA LEU A 232 -17.25 23.13 -26.99
C LEU A 232 -15.94 22.35 -26.90
N ILE A 233 -15.64 21.50 -27.88
CA ILE A 233 -14.37 20.77 -27.95
C ILE A 233 -13.20 21.74 -28.08
N PHE A 234 -13.34 22.78 -28.90
CA PHE A 234 -12.32 23.82 -29.04
C PHE A 234 -12.07 24.58 -27.73
N PHE A 235 -13.13 24.95 -27.01
CA PHE A 235 -13.02 25.61 -25.70
C PHE A 235 -12.40 24.71 -24.63
N LEU A 236 -12.77 23.42 -24.61
CA LEU A 236 -12.16 22.45 -23.69
C LEU A 236 -10.66 22.29 -23.97
N TYR A 237 -10.27 22.18 -25.24
CA TYR A 237 -8.87 22.11 -25.66
C TYR A 237 -8.08 23.37 -25.24
N GLN A 238 -8.65 24.55 -25.42
CA GLN A 238 -8.04 25.81 -24.96
C GLN A 238 -7.91 25.87 -23.44
N SER A 239 -8.90 25.36 -22.68
CA SER A 239 -8.87 25.37 -21.22
C SER A 239 -7.81 24.45 -20.63
N GLU A 240 -7.55 23.29 -21.24
CA GLU A 240 -6.45 22.40 -20.83
C GLU A 240 -5.07 23.01 -21.13
N MET A 241 -4.92 23.63 -22.30
CA MET A 241 -3.69 24.35 -22.67
C MET A 241 -3.40 25.51 -21.70
N LEU A 242 -4.43 26.26 -21.28
CA LEU A 242 -4.29 27.33 -20.28
C LEU A 242 -3.98 26.77 -18.88
N GLY A 243 -4.54 25.61 -18.52
CA GLY A 243 -4.22 24.89 -17.28
C GLY A 243 -2.75 24.50 -17.20
N MET A 244 -2.18 23.97 -18.29
CA MET A 244 -0.77 23.60 -18.42
C MET A 244 0.18 24.81 -18.30
N ILE A 245 -0.19 25.97 -18.84
CA ILE A 245 0.60 27.21 -18.71
C ILE A 245 0.60 27.73 -17.27
N SER A 246 -0.50 27.55 -16.52
CA SER A 246 -0.57 27.97 -15.11
C SER A 246 0.28 27.09 -14.18
N LEU A 247 0.45 25.80 -14.51
CA LEU A 247 1.28 24.87 -13.75
C LEU A 247 2.77 25.17 -13.92
N LYS A 248 3.24 25.39 -15.16
CA LYS A 248 4.64 25.82 -15.42
C LYS A 248 5.01 27.14 -14.75
N ARG A 249 4.05 28.06 -14.56
CA ARG A 249 4.30 29.36 -13.92
C ARG A 249 4.44 29.27 -12.40
N LYS A 250 3.89 28.23 -11.75
CA LYS A 250 4.07 27.99 -10.32
C LYS A 250 5.41 27.32 -10.02
N GLU A 251 5.84 26.37 -10.83
CA GLU A 251 7.17 25.75 -10.69
C GLU A 251 8.32 26.77 -10.83
N GLY A 252 8.15 27.82 -11.65
CA GLY A 252 9.16 28.88 -11.81
C GLY A 252 9.21 29.94 -10.71
N LYS A 253 8.25 29.94 -9.76
CA LYS A 253 8.20 30.96 -8.69
C LYS A 253 8.67 30.44 -7.32
N ASP A 254 8.68 29.13 -7.14
CA ASP A 254 9.14 28.48 -5.90
C ASP A 254 10.59 27.97 -6.01
N GLY A 255 11.27 28.26 -7.13
CA GLY A 255 12.67 27.91 -7.40
C GLY A 255 13.65 29.10 -7.40
N ALA A 256 13.30 30.23 -6.76
CA ALA A 256 14.17 31.39 -6.57
C ALA A 256 14.21 31.82 -5.10
#